data_AF-A0A843GTM8-F1
#
_entry.id   AF-A0A843GTM8-F1
#
_cell.length_a   1.000
_cell.length_b   1.000
_cell.length_c   1.000
_cell.angle_alpha   90.00
_cell.angle_beta   90.00
_cell.angle_gamma   90.00
#
_symmetry.space_group_name_H-M   'P 1'
#
loop_
_entity.id
_entity.type
_entity.pdbx_description
1 polymer ?
#
loop_
_entity_poly.entity_id
_entity_poly.type
_entity_poly.pdbx_seq_one_letter_code
_entity_poly.pdbx_strand_id
1 'polypeptide(L)'
;MGKSIAWMLRRDGKAIQVPVHAYGDEEDPEYILMNAEWLYNNTRDEKTKQDIVNLIALYAVNNDCVDVSTFEEYLEEDGDYLVINLSFIESISDKLEETMEYYIDNAPNGNIDENTLNKIVMDDLNQEFCRVRAGGVYDSDGSLGDLYFRTSSSGFNWFDVIWDFVYKLYKQNKVSTVTIVRDKESTGEDKVYYNRMPVEEFITLSGHPYIESVDRRN
;
A
#
# COMPACT_ATOMS: atom_id res chain seq x y z
N MET A 1 -7.47 2.32 25.69
CA MET A 1 -7.17 1.56 24.46
C MET A 1 -5.78 1.97 24.01
N GLY A 2 -4.85 1.02 23.86
CA GLY A 2 -3.52 1.31 23.32
C GLY A 2 -3.64 1.79 21.88
N LYS A 3 -2.83 2.77 21.47
CA LYS A 3 -2.80 3.21 20.07
C LYS A 3 -2.34 2.03 19.22
N SER A 4 -3.08 1.72 18.15
CA SER A 4 -2.61 0.80 17.11
C SER A 4 -1.26 1.30 16.59
N ILE A 5 -0.26 0.42 16.49
CA ILE A 5 1.04 0.79 15.92
C ILE A 5 1.23 0.01 14.62
N ALA A 6 1.08 0.71 13.50
CA ALA A 6 1.26 0.17 12.16
C ALA A 6 2.20 1.04 11.35
N TRP A 7 2.89 0.42 10.39
CA TRP A 7 3.75 1.09 9.42
C TRP A 7 3.54 0.52 8.02
N MET A 8 3.81 1.37 7.04
CA MET A 8 4.12 0.98 5.67
C MET A 8 5.64 1.08 5.51
N LEU A 9 6.31 -0.07 5.37
CA LEU A 9 7.75 -0.18 5.19
C LEU A 9 8.08 -0.20 3.70
N ARG A 10 8.71 0.85 3.20
CA ARG A 10 9.07 0.99 1.78
C ARG A 10 10.32 0.19 1.44
N ARG A 11 10.49 -0.21 0.17
CA ARG A 11 11.67 -0.95 -0.33
C ARG A 11 13.03 -0.34 0.02
N ASP A 12 13.11 0.97 0.25
CA ASP A 12 14.35 1.65 0.64
C ASP A 12 14.60 1.70 2.15
N GLY A 13 13.78 1.01 2.95
CA GLY A 13 13.87 0.96 4.41
C GLY A 13 13.18 2.13 5.12
N LYS A 14 12.54 3.06 4.41
CA LYS A 14 11.72 4.10 5.04
C LYS A 14 10.49 3.46 5.68
N ALA A 15 10.36 3.55 7.00
CA ALA A 15 9.16 3.14 7.72
C ALA A 15 8.25 4.35 7.97
N ILE A 16 7.05 4.32 7.39
CA ILE A 16 6.05 5.39 7.53
C ILE A 16 4.99 4.90 8.50
N GLN A 17 4.87 5.55 9.66
CA GLN A 17 3.84 5.17 10.63
C GLN A 17 2.46 5.59 10.13
N VAL A 18 1.49 4.67 10.21
CA VAL A 18 0.11 4.87 9.72
C VAL A 18 -0.90 4.44 10.78
N PRO A 19 -2.07 5.08 10.85
CA PRO A 19 -3.15 4.63 11.74
C PRO A 19 -3.79 3.32 11.27
N VAL A 20 -3.90 3.16 9.94
CA VAL A 20 -4.40 1.98 9.23
C VAL A 20 -3.51 1.79 8.01
N HIS A 21 -3.23 0.54 7.61
CA HIS A 21 -2.46 0.28 6.40
C HIS A 21 -3.22 0.77 5.17
N ALA A 22 -2.49 1.32 4.20
CA ALA A 22 -3.04 1.51 2.87
C ALA A 22 -3.13 0.14 2.17
N TYR A 23 -4.28 -0.14 1.57
CA TYR A 23 -4.55 -1.30 0.72
C TYR A 23 -5.69 -0.94 -0.24
N GLY A 24 -5.80 -1.65 -1.36
CA GLY A 24 -6.95 -1.55 -2.27
C GLY A 24 -7.77 -2.84 -2.28
N ASP A 25 -8.89 -2.81 -2.98
CA ASP A 25 -9.72 -3.97 -3.32
C ASP A 25 -9.77 -4.08 -4.85
N GLU A 26 -9.58 -5.29 -5.40
CA GLU A 26 -9.59 -5.50 -6.85
C GLU A 26 -10.97 -5.27 -7.48
N GLU A 27 -12.04 -5.40 -6.69
CA GLU A 27 -13.43 -5.26 -7.13
C GLU A 27 -14.01 -3.87 -6.86
N ASP A 28 -13.32 -3.06 -6.05
CA ASP A 28 -13.78 -1.75 -5.62
C ASP A 28 -12.64 -0.70 -5.67
N PRO A 29 -12.60 0.15 -6.72
CA PRO A 29 -11.57 1.17 -6.88
C PRO A 29 -11.63 2.25 -5.80
N GLU A 30 -12.74 2.44 -5.10
CA GLU A 30 -12.84 3.45 -4.04
C GLU A 30 -11.83 3.17 -2.92
N TYR A 31 -11.56 1.90 -2.60
CA TYR A 31 -10.58 1.53 -1.57
C TYR A 31 -9.17 2.03 -1.88
N ILE A 32 -8.72 1.94 -3.13
CA ILE A 32 -7.40 2.46 -3.51
C ILE A 32 -7.42 3.99 -3.62
N LEU A 33 -8.53 4.57 -4.07
CA LEU A 33 -8.71 6.02 -4.16
C LEU A 33 -8.66 6.69 -2.78
N MET A 34 -9.25 6.08 -1.75
CA MET A 34 -9.14 6.51 -0.34
C MET A 34 -7.69 6.60 0.14
N ASN A 35 -6.79 5.85 -0.49
CA ASN A 35 -5.37 5.81 -0.18
C ASN A 35 -4.49 6.52 -1.22
N ALA A 36 -5.09 7.11 -2.27
CA ALA A 36 -4.37 7.70 -3.40
C ALA A 36 -3.45 8.84 -2.97
N GLU A 37 -3.94 9.77 -2.14
CA GLU A 37 -3.13 10.88 -1.60
C GLU A 37 -1.91 10.34 -0.84
N TRP A 38 -2.14 9.34 0.02
CA TRP A 38 -1.06 8.75 0.82
C TRP A 38 -0.02 8.09 -0.09
N LEU A 39 -0.46 7.29 -1.06
CA LEU A 39 0.44 6.60 -1.97
C LEU A 39 1.21 7.58 -2.84
N TYR A 40 0.54 8.57 -3.45
CA TYR A 40 1.15 9.60 -4.28
C TYR A 40 2.28 10.35 -3.55
N ASN A 41 2.05 10.67 -2.26
CA ASN A 41 3.02 11.38 -1.43
C ASN A 41 4.17 10.50 -0.92
N ASN A 42 4.00 9.18 -0.89
CA ASN A 42 4.96 8.26 -0.31
C ASN A 42 5.67 7.35 -1.32
N THR A 43 5.15 7.20 -2.53
CA THR A 43 5.85 6.49 -3.61
C THR A 43 7.09 7.26 -4.07
N ARG A 44 8.12 6.52 -4.48
CA ARG A 44 9.29 7.06 -5.18
C ARG A 44 9.20 6.89 -6.69
N ASP A 45 8.21 6.14 -7.17
CA ASP A 45 8.03 5.87 -8.58
C ASP A 45 7.12 6.92 -9.22
N GLU A 46 7.66 7.69 -10.15
CA GLU A 46 6.89 8.68 -10.90
C GLU A 46 5.83 8.01 -11.79
N LYS A 47 6.05 6.76 -12.21
CA LYS A 47 5.03 5.98 -12.92
C LYS A 47 3.82 5.73 -12.03
N THR A 48 4.04 5.30 -10.79
CA THR A 48 2.95 5.09 -9.81
C THR A 48 2.18 6.38 -9.54
N LYS A 49 2.87 7.52 -9.44
CA LYS A 49 2.20 8.82 -9.34
C LYS A 49 1.31 9.11 -10.55
N GLN A 50 1.80 8.83 -11.77
CA GLN A 50 1.01 9.02 -12.98
C GLN A 50 -0.17 8.05 -13.04
N ASP A 51 0.00 6.80 -12.64
CA ASP A 51 -1.09 5.81 -12.63
C ASP A 51 -2.18 6.17 -11.63
N ILE A 52 -1.84 6.79 -10.49
CA ILE A 52 -2.81 7.35 -9.55
C ILE A 52 -3.61 8.48 -10.22
N VAL A 53 -2.94 9.42 -10.90
CA VAL A 53 -3.64 10.51 -11.62
C VAL A 53 -4.54 9.94 -12.71
N ASN A 54 -4.08 8.93 -13.45
CA ASN A 54 -4.87 8.25 -14.46
C ASN A 54 -6.13 7.60 -13.88
N LEU A 55 -6.00 6.93 -12.73
CA LEU A 55 -7.14 6.30 -12.06
C LEU A 55 -8.16 7.33 -11.57
N ILE A 56 -7.71 8.42 -10.95
CA ILE A 56 -8.57 9.51 -10.48
C ILE A 56 -9.30 10.16 -11.67
N ALA A 57 -8.59 10.46 -12.75
CA ALA A 57 -9.18 11.05 -13.95
C ALA A 57 -10.25 10.15 -14.57
N LEU A 58 -9.96 8.85 -14.71
CA LEU A 58 -10.92 7.91 -15.28
C LEU A 58 -12.15 7.72 -14.37
N TYR A 59 -11.94 7.69 -13.04
CA TYR A 59 -13.03 7.67 -12.06
C TYR A 59 -13.94 8.90 -12.17
N ALA A 60 -13.36 10.09 -12.29
CA ALA A 60 -14.12 11.32 -12.51
C ALA A 60 -14.95 11.26 -13.80
N VAL A 61 -14.33 10.87 -14.91
CA VAL A 61 -14.99 10.77 -16.22
C VAL A 61 -16.11 9.72 -16.23
N ASN A 62 -15.91 8.57 -15.55
CA ASN A 62 -16.94 7.54 -15.41
C ASN A 62 -18.14 8.01 -14.56
N ASN A 63 -17.95 9.03 -13.73
CA ASN A 63 -18.98 9.70 -12.94
C ASN A 63 -19.47 11.00 -13.61
N ASP A 64 -19.40 11.06 -14.95
CA ASP A 64 -19.92 12.15 -15.79
C ASP A 64 -19.30 13.54 -15.50
N CYS A 65 -18.13 13.60 -14.85
CA CYS A 65 -17.39 14.84 -14.65
C CYS A 65 -16.65 15.24 -15.93
N VAL A 66 -16.72 16.52 -16.30
CA VAL A 66 -16.18 17.04 -17.56
C VAL A 66 -14.91 17.88 -17.39
N ASP A 67 -14.58 18.24 -16.16
CA ASP A 67 -13.40 19.02 -15.76
C ASP A 67 -13.13 18.81 -14.25
N VAL A 68 -12.02 19.35 -13.75
CA VAL A 68 -11.69 19.24 -12.31
C VAL A 68 -12.75 19.90 -11.43
N SER A 69 -13.37 21.01 -11.86
CA SER A 69 -14.37 21.71 -11.05
C SER A 69 -15.64 20.90 -10.84
N THR A 70 -16.16 20.26 -11.88
CA THR A 70 -17.31 19.34 -11.78
C THR A 70 -16.98 18.10 -10.98
N PHE A 71 -15.72 17.64 -10.99
CA PHE A 71 -15.28 16.56 -10.11
C PHE A 71 -15.19 16.97 -8.64
N GLU A 72 -14.71 18.18 -8.34
CA GLU A 72 -14.72 18.74 -6.99
C GLU A 72 -16.15 18.85 -6.45
N GLU A 73 -17.10 19.35 -7.26
CA GLU A 73 -18.53 19.39 -6.92
C GLU A 73 -19.09 17.98 -6.65
N TYR A 74 -18.77 17.00 -7.49
CA TYR A 74 -19.15 15.60 -7.30
C TYR A 74 -18.65 15.03 -5.97
N LEU A 75 -17.39 15.27 -5.62
CA LEU A 75 -16.80 14.81 -4.36
C LEU A 75 -17.42 15.49 -3.12
N GLU A 76 -17.88 16.74 -3.25
CA GLU A 76 -18.58 17.46 -2.20
C GLU A 76 -20.03 16.96 -2.00
N GLU A 77 -20.74 16.66 -3.08
CA GLU A 77 -22.12 16.18 -3.06
C GLU A 77 -22.24 14.74 -2.53
N ASP A 78 -21.25 13.89 -2.82
CA ASP A 78 -21.26 12.49 -2.39
C ASP A 78 -20.99 12.31 -0.87
N GLY A 79 -20.53 13.38 -0.20
CA GLY A 79 -20.84 13.79 1.19
C GLY A 79 -20.49 12.89 2.38
N ASP A 80 -20.54 11.57 2.26
CA ASP A 80 -20.44 10.59 3.35
C ASP A 80 -19.40 9.47 3.09
N TYR A 81 -18.95 9.28 1.84
CA TYR A 81 -17.85 8.38 1.50
C TYR A 81 -16.65 9.21 1.02
N LEU A 82 -15.70 9.47 1.93
CA LEU A 82 -14.46 10.18 1.62
C LEU A 82 -13.58 9.32 0.70
N VAL A 83 -13.89 9.30 -0.60
CA VAL A 83 -13.09 8.58 -1.59
C VAL A 83 -11.77 9.32 -1.82
N ILE A 84 -11.75 10.66 -1.87
CA ILE A 84 -10.52 11.46 -2.07
C ILE A 84 -10.61 12.82 -1.35
N ASN A 85 -9.49 13.31 -0.81
CA ASN A 85 -9.37 14.63 -0.20
C ASN A 85 -9.31 15.75 -1.26
N LEU A 86 -10.21 16.75 -1.18
CA LEU A 86 -10.26 17.89 -2.10
C LEU A 86 -8.94 18.67 -2.17
N SER A 87 -8.26 18.90 -1.04
CA SER A 87 -6.97 19.61 -1.04
C SER A 87 -5.88 18.86 -1.82
N PHE A 88 -6.00 17.52 -1.92
CA PHE A 88 -5.12 16.72 -2.76
C PHE A 88 -5.47 16.87 -4.24
N ILE A 89 -6.76 16.85 -4.60
CA ILE A 89 -7.23 17.13 -5.97
C ILE A 89 -6.73 18.50 -6.45
N GLU A 90 -6.92 19.55 -5.65
CA GLU A 90 -6.40 20.89 -5.93
C GLU A 90 -4.87 20.86 -6.21
N SER A 91 -4.12 20.09 -5.42
CA SER A 91 -2.65 20.00 -5.54
C SER A 91 -2.16 19.32 -6.82
N ILE A 92 -3.02 18.51 -7.47
CA ILE A 92 -2.71 17.81 -8.73
C ILE A 92 -3.54 18.32 -9.92
N SER A 93 -4.35 19.36 -9.73
CA SER A 93 -5.32 19.91 -10.70
C SER A 93 -4.77 20.06 -12.12
N ASP A 94 -3.63 20.73 -12.30
CA ASP A 94 -3.03 20.93 -13.64
C ASP A 94 -2.82 19.61 -14.40
N LYS A 95 -2.33 18.57 -13.71
CA LYS A 95 -2.10 17.24 -14.32
C LYS A 95 -3.42 16.48 -14.49
N LEU A 96 -4.33 16.64 -13.53
CA LEU A 96 -5.61 15.97 -13.54
C LEU A 96 -6.47 16.47 -14.70
N GLU A 97 -6.51 17.77 -14.94
CA GLU A 97 -7.23 18.39 -16.07
C GLU A 97 -6.75 17.82 -17.41
N GLU A 98 -5.44 17.84 -17.68
CA GLU A 98 -4.85 17.26 -18.91
C GLU A 98 -5.22 15.77 -19.07
N THR A 99 -5.21 15.04 -17.96
CA THR A 99 -5.50 13.59 -17.97
C THR A 99 -7.00 13.32 -18.16
N MET A 100 -7.88 14.15 -17.59
CA MET A 100 -9.32 14.07 -17.78
C MET A 100 -9.69 14.38 -19.22
N GLU A 101 -9.14 15.45 -19.82
CA GLU A 101 -9.34 15.76 -21.24
C GLU A 101 -8.99 14.55 -22.13
N TYR A 102 -7.85 13.90 -21.86
CA TYR A 102 -7.47 12.67 -22.55
C TYR A 102 -8.53 11.56 -22.42
N TYR A 103 -9.04 11.29 -21.23
CA TYR A 103 -10.05 10.25 -21.04
C TYR A 103 -11.42 10.65 -21.58
N ILE A 104 -11.83 11.91 -21.55
CA ILE A 104 -13.09 12.36 -22.17
C ILE A 104 -13.06 12.08 -23.67
N ASP A 105 -11.95 12.39 -24.33
CA ASP A 105 -11.78 12.19 -25.78
C ASP A 105 -11.62 10.70 -26.16
N ASN A 106 -11.06 9.88 -25.27
CA ASN A 106 -10.61 8.52 -25.60
C ASN A 106 -11.33 7.39 -24.86
N ALA A 107 -11.97 7.60 -23.72
CA ALA A 107 -12.66 6.56 -22.94
C ALA A 107 -13.73 5.79 -23.74
N PRO A 108 -14.53 6.41 -24.64
CA PRO A 108 -15.46 5.67 -25.49
C PRO A 108 -14.78 4.67 -26.44
N ASN A 109 -13.46 4.80 -26.67
CA ASN A 109 -12.65 3.99 -27.57
C ASN A 109 -11.42 3.36 -26.86
N GLY A 110 -11.34 3.46 -25.53
CA GLY A 110 -10.13 3.22 -24.75
C GLY A 110 -9.84 1.73 -24.51
N ASN A 111 -8.56 1.36 -24.52
CA ASN A 111 -8.10 -0.01 -24.27
C ASN A 111 -7.93 -0.35 -22.77
N ILE A 112 -8.07 0.64 -21.87
CA ILE A 112 -7.83 0.48 -20.43
C ILE A 112 -9.07 0.98 -19.69
N ASP A 113 -9.68 0.09 -18.90
CA ASP A 113 -10.80 0.41 -18.00
C ASP A 113 -10.32 0.73 -16.57
N GLU A 114 -11.22 1.26 -15.76
CA GLU A 114 -10.97 1.64 -14.37
C GLU A 114 -10.50 0.47 -13.51
N ASN A 115 -11.07 -0.71 -13.71
CA ASN A 115 -10.67 -1.94 -13.01
C ASN A 115 -9.22 -2.33 -13.31
N THR A 116 -8.77 -2.13 -14.55
CA THR A 116 -7.40 -2.39 -14.96
C THR A 116 -6.44 -1.41 -14.29
N LEU A 117 -6.77 -0.11 -14.26
CA LEU A 117 -5.96 0.89 -13.55
C LEU A 117 -5.93 0.66 -12.04
N ASN A 118 -7.07 0.31 -11.43
CA ASN A 118 -7.15 -0.05 -10.02
C ASN A 118 -6.14 -1.16 -9.68
N LYS A 119 -6.13 -2.24 -10.46
CA LYS A 119 -5.18 -3.36 -10.29
C LYS A 119 -3.73 -2.94 -10.47
N ILE A 120 -3.44 -2.04 -11.42
CA ILE A 120 -2.08 -1.52 -11.63
C ILE A 120 -1.62 -0.73 -10.39
N VAL A 121 -2.44 0.20 -9.89
CA VAL A 121 -2.08 1.00 -8.71
C VAL A 121 -1.96 0.13 -7.45
N MET A 122 -2.83 -0.88 -7.30
CA MET A 122 -2.73 -1.86 -6.23
C MET A 122 -1.45 -2.69 -6.29
N ASP A 123 -1.06 -3.17 -7.48
CA ASP A 123 0.20 -3.89 -7.64
C ASP A 123 1.37 -2.95 -7.31
N ASP A 124 1.39 -1.72 -7.81
CA ASP A 124 2.43 -0.74 -7.50
C ASP A 124 2.59 -0.51 -5.98
N LEU A 125 1.48 -0.33 -5.25
CA LEU A 125 1.46 -0.25 -3.78
C LEU A 125 2.10 -1.50 -3.14
N ASN A 126 1.65 -2.68 -3.55
CA ASN A 126 2.10 -3.97 -3.04
C ASN A 126 3.56 -4.28 -3.40
N GLN A 127 4.01 -3.80 -4.55
CA GLN A 127 5.38 -3.89 -4.98
C GLN A 127 6.25 -3.03 -4.07
N GLU A 128 5.92 -1.76 -3.89
CA GLU A 128 6.81 -0.79 -3.23
C GLU A 128 6.78 -0.87 -1.69
N PHE A 129 5.70 -1.37 -1.09
CA PHE A 129 5.50 -1.34 0.37
C PHE A 129 5.21 -2.71 0.97
N CYS A 130 5.78 -2.94 2.15
CA CYS A 130 5.46 -4.02 3.07
C CYS A 130 4.60 -3.46 4.22
N ARG A 131 3.50 -4.13 4.54
CA ARG A 131 2.66 -3.75 5.69
C ARG A 131 3.28 -4.30 6.96
N VAL A 132 3.45 -3.46 7.98
CA VAL A 132 4.02 -3.84 9.28
C VAL A 132 3.06 -3.48 10.40
N ARG A 133 2.79 -4.41 11.31
CA ARG A 133 1.94 -4.19 12.49
C ARG A 133 2.69 -4.61 13.75
N ALA A 134 2.51 -3.86 14.82
CA ALA A 134 2.84 -4.33 16.16
C ALA A 134 1.61 -4.96 16.82
N GLY A 135 1.81 -6.08 17.49
CA GLY A 135 0.73 -6.90 18.06
C GLY A 135 0.28 -8.03 17.13
N GLY A 136 -0.82 -8.68 17.49
CA GLY A 136 -1.30 -9.92 16.87
C GLY A 136 -1.61 -9.86 15.36
N VAL A 137 -1.89 -11.05 14.81
CA VAL A 137 -2.06 -11.32 13.35
C VAL A 137 -3.11 -10.42 12.68
N TYR A 138 -4.21 -10.09 13.38
CA TYR A 138 -5.36 -9.35 12.81
C TYR A 138 -5.61 -7.98 13.43
N ASP A 139 -5.08 -7.68 14.62
CA ASP A 139 -5.23 -6.39 15.31
C ASP A 139 -3.99 -6.05 16.13
N SER A 140 -3.67 -4.76 16.24
CA SER A 140 -2.63 -4.29 17.16
C SER A 140 -3.13 -4.38 18.60
N ASP A 141 -2.37 -5.03 19.48
CA ASP A 141 -2.65 -5.04 20.92
C ASP A 141 -1.98 -3.86 21.68
N GLY A 142 -1.26 -3.00 20.95
CA GLY A 142 -0.52 -1.86 21.50
C GLY A 142 0.80 -2.26 22.17
N SER A 143 1.16 -3.54 22.13
CA SER A 143 2.48 -4.04 22.49
C SER A 143 3.36 -4.14 21.25
N LEU A 144 4.63 -3.77 21.39
CA LEU A 144 5.63 -3.97 20.34
C LEU A 144 6.22 -5.39 20.35
N GLY A 145 5.73 -6.25 21.26
CA GLY A 145 6.30 -7.57 21.52
C GLY A 145 6.25 -8.50 20.31
N ASP A 146 5.18 -8.41 19.51
CA ASP A 146 5.05 -9.14 18.26
C ASP A 146 5.09 -8.16 17.09
N LEU A 147 5.96 -8.39 16.10
CA LEU A 147 5.95 -7.67 14.83
C LEU A 147 5.46 -8.58 13.72
N TYR A 148 4.47 -8.13 12.98
CA TYR A 148 3.89 -8.83 11.85
C TYR A 148 4.20 -8.08 10.56
N PHE A 149 4.88 -8.75 9.64
CA PHE A 149 5.24 -8.26 8.31
C PHE A 149 4.41 -9.00 7.28
N ARG A 150 3.70 -8.25 6.45
CA ARG A 150 2.95 -8.78 5.32
C ARG A 150 3.58 -8.30 4.01
N THR A 151 4.19 -9.23 3.30
CA THR A 151 4.92 -8.97 2.06
C THR A 151 4.08 -9.36 0.85
N SER A 152 3.86 -8.42 -0.05
CA SER A 152 3.03 -8.60 -1.25
C SER A 152 3.84 -8.63 -2.57
N SER A 153 5.05 -8.07 -2.56
CA SER A 153 5.82 -7.85 -3.79
C SER A 153 6.34 -9.12 -4.45
N SER A 154 6.62 -9.04 -5.74
CA SER A 154 7.20 -10.14 -6.52
C SER A 154 8.65 -9.81 -6.89
N GLY A 155 9.57 -10.75 -6.69
CA GLY A 155 10.98 -10.60 -7.09
C GLY A 155 11.83 -9.62 -6.27
N PHE A 156 11.30 -9.04 -5.18
CA PHE A 156 12.06 -8.18 -4.27
C PHE A 156 12.40 -8.91 -2.97
N ASN A 157 13.66 -8.77 -2.53
CA ASN A 157 14.12 -9.34 -1.28
C ASN A 157 13.89 -8.41 -0.10
N TRP A 158 12.82 -8.66 0.66
CA TRP A 158 12.51 -7.88 1.87
C TRP A 158 13.44 -8.15 3.05
N PHE A 159 14.31 -9.17 3.00
CA PHE A 159 15.11 -9.58 4.14
C PHE A 159 15.93 -8.46 4.75
N ASP A 160 16.75 -7.77 3.95
CA ASP A 160 17.65 -6.73 4.49
C ASP A 160 16.85 -5.56 5.09
N VAL A 161 15.73 -5.20 4.46
CA VAL A 161 14.84 -4.11 4.87
C VAL A 161 14.11 -4.45 6.18
N ILE A 162 13.55 -5.65 6.28
CA ILE A 162 12.88 -6.16 7.49
C ILE A 162 13.91 -6.34 8.60
N TRP A 163 15.07 -6.91 8.31
CA TRP A 163 16.13 -7.14 9.30
C TRP A 163 16.61 -5.83 9.92
N ASP A 164 16.91 -4.80 9.12
CA ASP A 164 17.32 -3.50 9.64
C ASP A 164 16.23 -2.84 10.51
N PHE A 165 14.97 -2.92 10.08
CA PHE A 165 13.83 -2.41 10.84
C PHE A 165 13.69 -3.13 12.20
N VAL A 166 13.69 -4.47 12.20
CA VAL A 166 13.59 -5.28 13.43
C VAL A 166 14.81 -5.02 14.33
N TYR A 167 16.01 -4.98 13.79
CA TYR A 167 17.24 -4.79 14.56
C TYR A 167 17.25 -3.45 15.32
N LYS A 168 16.72 -2.38 14.72
CA LYS A 168 16.56 -1.07 15.36
C LYS A 168 15.61 -1.12 16.57
N LEU A 169 14.53 -1.89 16.47
CA LEU A 169 13.53 -2.03 17.54
C LEU A 169 13.99 -3.03 18.61
N TYR A 170 14.67 -4.10 18.22
CA TYR A 170 15.30 -5.08 19.10
C TYR A 170 16.31 -4.40 20.05
N LYS A 171 17.18 -3.53 19.53
CA LYS A 171 18.13 -2.74 20.35
C LYS A 171 17.48 -1.86 21.40
N GLN A 172 16.17 -1.59 21.28
CA GLN A 172 15.39 -0.83 22.25
C GLN A 172 14.63 -1.72 23.23
N ASN A 173 14.84 -3.04 23.20
CA ASN A 173 14.11 -4.06 23.96
C ASN A 173 12.59 -3.98 23.77
N LYS A 174 12.16 -3.65 22.55
CA LYS A 174 10.73 -3.44 22.23
C LYS A 174 10.03 -4.64 21.63
N VAL A 175 10.79 -5.57 21.04
CA VAL A 175 10.28 -6.67 20.21
C VAL A 175 10.73 -7.99 20.81
N SER A 176 9.87 -9.00 20.73
CA SER A 176 10.12 -10.36 21.23
C SER A 176 9.92 -11.41 20.14
N THR A 177 8.98 -11.22 19.21
CA THR A 177 8.78 -12.14 18.08
C THR A 177 8.59 -11.39 16.75
N VAL A 178 8.97 -12.06 15.68
CA VAL A 178 8.79 -11.62 14.29
C VAL A 178 7.95 -12.66 13.58
N THR A 179 6.92 -12.19 12.89
CA THR A 179 6.07 -12.99 12.02
C THR A 179 6.12 -12.40 10.61
N ILE A 180 6.45 -13.21 9.62
CA ILE A 180 6.38 -12.85 8.19
C ILE A 180 5.29 -13.67 7.54
N VAL A 181 4.40 -12.99 6.82
CA VAL A 181 3.29 -13.60 6.10
C VAL A 181 3.22 -13.10 4.68
N ARG A 182 2.88 -14.04 3.80
CA ARG A 182 2.42 -13.78 2.44
C ARG A 182 1.17 -14.61 2.24
N ASP A 183 0.05 -13.95 2.01
CA ASP A 183 -1.27 -14.58 1.89
C ASP A 183 -2.01 -14.04 0.65
N LYS A 184 -3.24 -14.51 0.44
CA LYS A 184 -4.11 -14.04 -0.64
C LYS A 184 -4.32 -12.54 -0.60
N GLU A 185 -4.49 -11.97 0.58
CA GLU A 185 -4.63 -10.52 0.80
C GLU A 185 -3.37 -9.73 0.41
N SER A 186 -2.26 -10.42 0.17
CA SER A 186 -0.98 -9.86 -0.26
C SER A 186 -0.65 -10.18 -1.72
N THR A 187 -1.24 -11.22 -2.31
CA THR A 187 -0.75 -11.79 -3.59
C THR A 187 -1.82 -12.15 -4.59
N GLY A 188 -3.10 -12.17 -4.16
CA GLY A 188 -4.18 -12.80 -4.91
C GLY A 188 -4.13 -14.34 -4.94
N GLU A 189 -3.05 -14.98 -4.44
CA GLU A 189 -2.89 -16.43 -4.44
C GLU A 189 -3.39 -17.08 -3.14
N ASP A 190 -4.05 -18.24 -3.23
CA ASP A 190 -4.53 -18.99 -2.06
C ASP A 190 -3.39 -19.63 -1.23
N LYS A 191 -2.12 -19.45 -1.63
CA LYS A 191 -0.96 -19.93 -0.87
C LYS A 191 -0.64 -18.98 0.27
N VAL A 192 -0.66 -19.50 1.49
CA VAL A 192 -0.25 -18.78 2.69
C VAL A 192 1.12 -19.27 3.12
N TYR A 193 2.10 -18.37 3.11
CA TYR A 193 3.38 -18.55 3.79
C TYR A 193 3.32 -17.85 5.13
N TYR A 194 3.76 -18.56 6.17
CA TYR A 194 3.74 -18.08 7.54
C TYR A 194 5.02 -18.51 8.23
N ASN A 195 5.81 -17.54 8.69
CA ASN A 195 7.05 -17.80 9.41
C ASN A 195 7.12 -16.94 10.66
N ARG A 196 6.98 -17.57 11.84
CA ARG A 196 7.05 -16.90 13.14
C ARG A 196 8.23 -17.44 13.94
N MET A 197 9.03 -16.54 14.50
CA MET A 197 10.17 -16.91 15.35
C MET A 197 10.47 -15.86 16.43
N PRO A 198 11.19 -16.23 17.49
CA PRO A 198 11.78 -15.27 18.42
C PRO A 198 12.67 -14.25 17.71
N VAL A 199 12.68 -13.02 18.19
CA VAL A 199 13.46 -11.93 17.57
C VAL A 199 14.95 -12.22 17.61
N GLU A 200 15.46 -12.91 18.64
CA GLU A 200 16.86 -13.31 18.74
C GLU A 200 17.25 -14.28 17.62
N GLU A 201 16.37 -15.24 17.31
CA GLU A 201 16.59 -16.21 16.23
C GLU A 201 16.53 -15.54 14.86
N PHE A 202 15.66 -14.54 14.71
CA PHE A 202 15.56 -13.74 13.50
C PHE A 202 16.82 -12.89 13.28
N ILE A 203 17.30 -12.20 14.33
CA ILE A 203 18.48 -11.32 14.24
C ILE A 203 19.77 -12.12 14.03
N THR A 204 19.91 -13.27 14.70
CA THR A 204 21.11 -14.13 14.58
C THR A 204 21.06 -15.10 13.40
N LEU A 205 19.95 -15.13 12.66
CA LEU A 205 19.66 -16.07 11.57
C LEU A 205 19.58 -17.54 11.98
N SER A 206 19.62 -17.85 13.27
CA SER A 206 19.56 -19.23 13.77
C SER A 206 18.19 -19.88 13.56
N GLY A 207 17.13 -19.07 13.44
CA GLY A 207 15.78 -19.54 13.13
C GLY A 207 15.53 -19.80 11.64
N HIS A 208 16.57 -19.66 10.79
CA HIS A 208 16.47 -19.79 9.33
C HIS A 208 15.31 -18.98 8.74
N PRO A 209 15.31 -17.64 8.89
CA PRO A 209 14.24 -16.79 8.39
C PRO A 209 14.04 -16.97 6.89
N TYR A 210 12.89 -17.51 6.55
CA TYR A 210 12.38 -17.61 5.19
C TYR A 210 11.50 -16.40 4.89
N ILE A 211 11.94 -15.65 3.89
CA ILE A 211 11.25 -14.57 3.20
C ILE A 211 11.53 -14.91 1.74
N GLU A 212 10.54 -15.05 0.87
CA GLU A 212 10.59 -15.79 -0.42
C GLU A 212 11.83 -15.63 -1.33
N SER A 213 12.60 -14.56 -1.17
CA SER A 213 13.90 -14.34 -1.81
C SER A 213 15.11 -15.02 -1.15
N VAL A 214 14.95 -15.67 0.00
CA VAL A 214 15.99 -16.44 0.68
C VAL A 214 15.80 -17.91 0.33
N ASP A 215 15.95 -18.25 -0.95
CA ASP A 215 16.56 -19.54 -1.28
C ASP A 215 18.08 -19.32 -1.17
N ARG A 216 18.61 -19.30 0.05
CA ARG A 216 20.05 -19.48 0.28
C ARG A 216 20.40 -20.95 0.03
N ARG A 217 20.17 -21.42 -1.19
CA ARG A 217 20.79 -22.63 -1.71
C ARG A 217 22.04 -22.23 -2.49
N ASN A 218 23.11 -22.10 -1.71
CA ASN A 218 24.50 -22.53 -1.95
C ASN A 218 25.50 -21.51 -1.40
#